data_AF-A0A9X0QED8-F1
#
_entry.id   AF-A0A9X0QED8-F1
#
_cell.length_a   1.000
_cell.length_b   1.000
_cell.length_c   1.000
_cell.angle_alpha   90.00
_cell.angle_beta   90.00
_cell.angle_gamma   90.00
#
_symmetry.space_group_name_H-M   'P 1'
#
loop_
_entity.id
_entity.type
_entity.pdbx_description
1 polymer ?
#
loop_
_entity_poly.entity_id
_entity_poly.type
_entity_poly.pdbx_seq_one_letter_code
_entity_poly.pdbx_strand_id
1 'polypeptide(L)'
;MINLTPDTHPIHLHQVRFQMLDRRPISVPTYLSDGTLAYIGPAVAPMKQEAGWKHTARVESRGVTLIAVRFDGHAGRFVWHCHTLEHAANEMMRPYEIVS
;
A
#
# COMPACT_ATOMS: atom_id res chain seq x y z
N MET A 1 1.80 3.46 -2.33
CA MET A 1 2.72 2.51 -1.66
C MET A 1 3.71 2.00 -2.71
N ILE A 2 5.01 2.11 -2.46
CA ILE A 2 6.07 1.66 -3.36
C ILE A 2 6.67 0.37 -2.76
N ASN A 3 6.68 -0.72 -3.53
CA ASN A 3 7.28 -1.98 -3.13
C ASN A 3 8.50 -2.27 -4.00
N LEU A 4 9.69 -2.19 -3.41
CA LEU A 4 10.96 -2.46 -4.08
C LEU A 4 11.40 -3.93 -3.99
N THR A 5 10.72 -4.71 -3.14
CA THR A 5 11.06 -6.10 -2.85
C THR A 5 10.50 -7.05 -3.93
N PRO A 6 11.05 -8.28 -4.06
CA PRO A 6 10.49 -9.29 -4.93
C PRO A 6 9.20 -9.91 -4.39
N ASP A 7 8.88 -9.69 -3.11
CA ASP A 7 7.71 -10.28 -2.46
C ASP A 7 6.48 -9.38 -2.54
N THR A 8 5.30 -10.00 -2.47
CA THR A 8 4.04 -9.29 -2.35
C THR A 8 3.71 -9.08 -0.88
N HIS A 9 3.30 -7.86 -0.51
CA HIS A 9 2.94 -7.51 0.87
C HIS A 9 1.46 -7.15 0.97
N PRO A 10 0.65 -7.88 1.76
CA PRO A 10 -0.72 -7.47 2.06
C PRO A 10 -0.70 -6.33 3.09
N ILE A 11 -0.88 -5.08 2.66
CA ILE A 11 -0.84 -3.92 3.57
C ILE A 11 -2.24 -3.62 4.12
N HIS A 12 -2.38 -3.65 5.43
CA HIS A 12 -3.62 -3.37 6.17
C HIS A 12 -3.56 -2.04 6.92
N LEU A 13 -4.63 -1.26 6.88
CA LEU A 13 -4.81 -0.04 7.66
C LEU A 13 -5.96 -0.27 8.66
N HIS A 14 -5.71 -0.01 9.95
CA HIS A 14 -6.77 -0.01 10.96
C HIS A 14 -7.74 1.16 10.75
N GLN A 15 -8.91 1.14 11.37
CA GLN A 15 -9.94 2.19 11.40
C GLN A 15 -10.62 2.58 10.08
N VAL A 16 -9.90 2.62 8.97
CA VAL A 16 -10.39 3.14 7.68
C VAL A 16 -10.62 2.04 6.65
N ARG A 17 -11.43 2.36 5.64
CA ARG A 17 -11.47 1.63 4.38
C ARG A 17 -10.98 2.53 3.25
N PHE A 18 -10.55 1.91 2.18
CA PHE A 18 -10.04 2.60 1.01
C PHE A 18 -10.49 1.92 -0.28
N GLN A 19 -10.38 2.66 -1.38
CA GLN A 19 -10.54 2.12 -2.73
C GLN A 19 -9.17 2.07 -3.40
N MET A 20 -8.87 0.96 -4.09
CA MET A 20 -7.69 0.88 -4.94
C MET A 20 -7.95 1.68 -6.23
N LEU A 21 -7.00 2.53 -6.62
CA LEU A 21 -7.11 3.34 -7.83
C LEU A 21 -6.43 2.66 -9.01
N ASP A 22 -5.15 2.34 -8.86
CA ASP A 22 -4.38 1.60 -9.85
C ASP A 22 -3.14 0.93 -9.24
N ARG A 23 -2.50 0.10 -10.05
CA ARG A 23 -1.15 -0.40 -9.82
C ARG A 23 -0.27 -0.24 -11.06
N ARG A 24 1.02 -0.01 -10.86
CA ARG A 24 2.00 0.19 -11.94
C ARG A 24 3.34 -0.46 -11.61
N PRO A 25 3.98 -1.19 -12.53
CA PRO A 25 5.34 -1.65 -12.33
C PRO A 25 6.34 -0.48 -12.41
N ILE A 26 7.43 -0.55 -11.65
CA ILE A 26 8.48 0.48 -11.64
C ILE A 26 9.88 -0.10 -11.87
N SER A 27 10.79 0.73 -12.34
CA SER A 27 12.22 0.42 -12.36
C SER A 27 12.81 0.56 -10.95
N VAL A 28 13.03 -0.56 -10.27
CA VAL A 28 13.69 -0.59 -8.96
C VAL A 28 15.13 -0.05 -9.02
N PRO A 29 15.97 -0.42 -10.02
CA PRO A 29 17.33 0.15 -10.11
C PRO A 29 17.33 1.67 -10.23
N THR A 30 16.41 2.23 -11.02
CA THR A 30 16.27 3.69 -11.15
C THR A 30 15.88 4.30 -9.80
N TYR A 31 14.83 3.79 -9.16
CA TYR A 31 14.39 4.31 -7.85
C TYR A 31 15.49 4.24 -6.78
N LEU A 32 16.28 3.16 -6.75
CA LEU A 32 17.40 3.03 -5.81
C LEU A 32 18.59 3.94 -6.15
N SER A 33 18.76 4.32 -7.41
CA SER A 33 19.88 5.14 -7.85
C SER A 33 19.71 6.63 -7.53
N ASP A 34 18.51 7.17 -7.72
CA ASP A 34 18.26 8.62 -7.64
C ASP A 34 16.89 8.99 -7.05
N GLY A 35 16.10 8.01 -6.60
CA GLY A 35 14.74 8.22 -6.09
C GLY A 35 13.69 8.46 -7.17
N THR A 36 14.05 8.40 -8.46
CA THR A 36 13.11 8.64 -9.56
C THR A 36 12.12 7.48 -9.68
N LEU A 37 10.83 7.81 -9.63
CA LEU A 37 9.74 6.85 -9.82
C LEU A 37 9.48 6.62 -11.31
N ALA A 38 10.36 5.84 -11.95
CA ALA A 38 10.22 5.48 -13.36
C ALA A 38 9.23 4.31 -13.54
N TYR A 39 8.06 4.60 -14.14
CA TYR A 39 7.08 3.57 -14.51
C TYR A 39 7.52 2.82 -15.77
N ILE A 40 7.48 1.49 -15.72
CA ILE A 40 7.90 0.61 -16.85
C ILE A 40 6.71 -0.09 -17.52
N GLY A 41 5.49 0.34 -17.22
CA GLY A 41 4.26 -0.20 -17.77
C GLY A 41 3.06 0.71 -17.49
N PRO A 42 1.91 0.43 -18.13
CA PRO A 42 0.72 1.25 -17.96
C PRO A 42 0.11 1.09 -16.56
N ALA A 43 -0.77 2.04 -16.21
CA ALA A 43 -1.68 1.90 -15.08
C ALA A 43 -2.62 0.72 -15.30
N VAL A 44 -2.68 -0.17 -14.32
CA VAL A 44 -3.62 -1.29 -14.30
C VAL A 44 -4.68 -1.00 -13.25
N ALA A 45 -5.93 -0.90 -13.70
CA ALA A 45 -7.08 -0.73 -12.82
C ALA A 45 -7.22 -1.92 -11.83
N PRO A 46 -7.87 -1.72 -10.68
CA PRO A 46 -8.17 -2.81 -9.75
C PRO A 46 -8.96 -3.93 -10.43
N MET A 47 -8.74 -5.17 -9.97
CA MET A 47 -9.59 -6.29 -10.40
C MET A 47 -11.03 -6.06 -9.91
N LYS A 48 -12.01 -6.72 -10.53
CA LYS A 48 -13.43 -6.57 -10.15
C LYS A 48 -13.66 -6.80 -8.65
N GLN A 49 -12.98 -7.78 -8.05
CA GLN A 49 -13.04 -8.08 -6.62
C GLN A 49 -12.33 -7.05 -5.71
N GLU A 50 -11.50 -6.18 -6.27
CA GLU A 50 -10.74 -5.13 -5.56
C GLU A 50 -11.31 -3.73 -5.78
N ALA A 51 -12.27 -3.56 -6.71
CA ALA A 51 -12.86 -2.26 -7.07
C ALA A 51 -13.78 -1.67 -6.00
N GLY A 52 -14.17 -2.46 -4.99
CA GLY A 52 -14.96 -2.00 -3.84
C GLY A 52 -14.12 -1.47 -2.68
N TRP A 53 -14.77 -1.19 -1.56
CA TRP A 53 -14.10 -0.80 -0.32
C TRP A 53 -13.30 -1.96 0.27
N LYS A 54 -12.05 -1.69 0.64
CA LYS A 54 -11.09 -2.65 1.21
C LYS A 54 -10.42 -2.05 2.44
N HIS A 55 -9.88 -2.91 3.29
CA HIS A 55 -9.01 -2.51 4.42
C HIS A 55 -7.60 -3.12 4.31
N THR A 56 -7.41 -4.06 3.38
CA THR A 56 -6.13 -4.71 3.10
C THR A 56 -5.89 -4.71 1.59
N ALA A 57 -4.74 -4.19 1.16
CA ALA A 57 -4.34 -4.08 -0.24
C ALA A 57 -3.22 -5.06 -0.53
N ARG A 58 -3.35 -5.83 -1.62
CA ARG A 58 -2.23 -6.61 -2.16
C ARG A 58 -1.27 -5.65 -2.87
N VAL A 59 -0.09 -5.44 -2.29
CA VAL A 59 0.96 -4.59 -2.87
C VAL A 59 1.95 -5.50 -3.60
N GLU A 60 1.80 -5.58 -4.91
CA GLU A 60 2.61 -6.44 -5.77
C GLU A 60 4.09 -6.07 -5.73
N SER A 61 4.96 -7.05 -6.03
CA SER A 61 6.40 -6.87 -6.12
C SER A 61 6.79 -5.79 -7.14
N ARG A 62 7.87 -5.05 -6.87
CA ARG A 62 8.52 -4.12 -7.82
C ARG A 62 7.54 -3.13 -8.47
N GLY A 63 6.58 -2.66 -7.69
CA GLY A 63 5.44 -1.90 -8.18
C GLY A 63 4.97 -0.81 -7.23
N VAL A 64 4.07 0.00 -7.76
CA VAL A 64 3.33 1.02 -7.03
C VAL A 64 1.88 0.59 -6.95
N THR A 65 1.32 0.65 -5.76
CA THR A 65 -0.13 0.53 -5.54
C THR A 65 -0.65 1.85 -5.01
N LEU A 66 -1.64 2.42 -5.70
CA LEU A 66 -2.30 3.67 -5.31
C LEU A 66 -3.67 3.36 -4.69
N ILE A 67 -3.93 3.93 -3.52
CA ILE A 67 -5.20 3.81 -2.80
C ILE A 67 -5.74 5.20 -2.46
N ALA A 68 -7.07 5.36 -2.50
CA ALA A 68 -7.77 6.54 -2.01
C ALA A 68 -8.40 6.20 -0.66
N VAL A 69 -8.02 6.97 0.36
CA VAL A 69 -8.45 6.77 1.75
C VAL A 69 -9.21 8.01 2.18
N ARG A 70 -10.37 7.82 2.81
CA ARG A 70 -10.99 8.85 3.64
C ARG A 70 -10.68 8.52 5.09
N PHE A 71 -10.00 9.42 5.79
CA PHE A 71 -9.78 9.28 7.23
C PHE A 71 -11.01 9.80 7.97
N ASP A 72 -12.04 8.98 8.01
CA ASP A 72 -13.28 9.22 8.75
C ASP A 72 -13.39 8.31 10.00
N GLY A 73 -14.32 8.66 10.89
CA GLY A 73 -14.53 7.99 12.16
C GLY A 73 -13.81 8.68 13.32
N HIS A 74 -13.23 7.88 14.23
CA HIS A 74 -12.69 8.39 15.49
C HIS A 74 -11.28 8.95 15.30
N ALA A 75 -11.03 10.14 15.83
CA ALA A 75 -9.68 10.63 16.05
C ALA A 75 -8.94 9.71 17.03
N GLY A 76 -7.64 9.53 16.83
CA GLY A 76 -6.83 8.66 17.67
C GLY A 76 -5.64 8.05 16.94
N ARG A 77 -4.87 7.28 17.70
CA ARG A 77 -3.67 6.59 17.23
C ARG A 77 -4.00 5.15 16.84
N PHE A 78 -3.69 4.81 15.60
CA PHE A 78 -3.92 3.51 14.98
C PHE A 78 -2.62 2.97 14.36
N VAL A 79 -2.70 1.81 13.71
CA VAL A 79 -1.55 1.22 13.01
C VAL A 79 -1.89 0.84 11.58
N TRP A 80 -0.85 0.80 10.76
CA TRP A 80 -0.89 0.15 9.45
C TRP A 80 0.33 -0.76 9.33
N HIS A 81 0.16 -1.91 8.69
CA HIS A 81 1.18 -2.95 8.70
C HIS A 81 1.02 -3.94 7.55
N CYS A 82 2.08 -4.70 7.29
CA CYS A 82 1.97 -5.93 6.52
C CYS A 82 1.13 -6.94 7.30
N HIS A 83 0.26 -7.67 6.61
CA HIS A 83 -0.60 -8.69 7.20
C HIS A 83 -0.02 -10.10 7.09
N THR A 84 1.21 -10.22 6.57
CA THR A 84 2.08 -11.38 6.84
C THR A 84 2.58 -11.24 8.28
N LEU A 85 2.14 -12.13 9.18
CA LEU A 85 2.32 -11.99 10.63
C LEU A 85 3.80 -11.93 11.01
N GLU A 86 4.63 -12.73 10.35
CA GLU A 86 6.08 -12.78 10.53
C GLU A 86 6.72 -11.44 10.17
N HIS A 87 6.25 -10.80 9.10
CA HIS A 87 6.73 -9.47 8.70
C HIS A 87 6.25 -8.42 9.70
N ALA A 88 4.98 -8.47 10.12
CA ALA A 88 4.40 -7.52 11.07
C ALA A 88 5.11 -7.57 12.44
N ALA A 89 5.36 -8.79 12.94
CA ALA A 89 6.07 -9.03 14.19
C ALA A 89 7.54 -8.64 14.08
N ASN A 90 8.15 -8.80 12.90
CA ASN A 90 9.50 -8.33 12.59
C ASN A 90 9.48 -6.89 12.02
N GLU A 91 8.81 -5.99 12.74
CA GLU A 91 8.85 -4.53 12.58
C GLU A 91 8.22 -3.92 11.31
N MET A 92 7.51 -4.69 10.48
CA MET A 92 6.77 -4.16 9.33
C MET A 92 5.39 -3.59 9.72
N MET A 93 5.38 -2.79 10.79
CA MET A 93 4.23 -2.12 11.40
C MET A 93 4.60 -0.69 11.80
N ARG A 94 3.72 0.27 11.49
CA ARG A 94 3.93 1.68 11.86
C ARG A 94 2.66 2.30 12.44
N PRO A 95 2.80 3.22 13.42
CA PRO A 95 1.67 3.99 13.91
C PRO A 95 1.26 5.05 12.88
N TYR A 96 0.00 5.44 12.93
CA TYR A 96 -0.50 6.66 12.30
C TYR A 96 -1.58 7.30 13.18
N GLU A 97 -1.80 8.60 13.04
CA GLU A 97 -2.76 9.35 13.86
C GLU A 97 -3.81 10.02 12.96
N ILE A 98 -5.07 9.88 13.33
CA ILE A 98 -6.18 10.65 12.78
C ILE A 98 -6.42 11.81 13.73
N VAL A 99 -6.18 13.02 13.26
CA VAL A 99 -6.40 14.27 14.00
C VAL A 99 -7.75 14.89 13.63
N SER A 100 -8.40 15.54 14.60
CA SER A 100 -9.68 16.24 14.45
C SER A 100 -9.54 17.66 13.92
#